data_AF-A0A2E5EEU0-F1
#
_entry.id   AF-A0A2E5EEU0-F1
#
_cell.length_a   1.000
_cell.length_b   1.000
_cell.length_c   1.000
_cell.angle_alpha   90.00
_cell.angle_beta   90.00
_cell.angle_gamma   90.00
#
_symmetry.space_group_name_H-M   'P 1'
#
loop_
_entity.id
_entity.type
_entity.pdbx_description
1 polymer ?
#
loop_
_entity_poly.entity_id
_entity_poly.type
_entity_poly.pdbx_seq_one_letter_code
_entity_poly.pdbx_strand_id
1 'polypeptide(L)'
;MTGRYLLSITTWGTTALWIASMLSAAAAAIGVFSVLPELGPVLPEYGGIDPASHGRLAAGLVTEPIFTATDMAQVLLSTVLVASVCIHWWKCVGADHPIARWTWTGTVLLAAGCFWYRMLLVMPDLNLAMQRYHAAARSGDAAETALAFKAFDVMHPVASTLMESTLILVLLGLGALAVLYTHRTPREPTR
;
A
#
# COMPACT_ATOMS: atom_id res chain seq x y z
N MET A 1 -22.39 14.38 -21.32
CA MET A 1 -22.01 12.95 -21.30
C MET A 1 -20.52 12.75 -21.01
N THR A 2 -19.61 13.46 -21.67
CA THR A 2 -18.14 13.34 -21.53
C THR A 2 -17.63 13.34 -20.08
N GLY A 3 -18.13 14.22 -19.22
CA GLY A 3 -17.68 14.30 -17.83
C GLY A 3 -17.99 13.07 -16.96
N ARG A 4 -19.01 12.26 -17.29
CA ARG A 4 -19.29 11.00 -16.57
C ARG A 4 -18.33 9.90 -16.98
N TYR A 5 -17.99 9.82 -18.27
CA TYR A 5 -17.00 8.86 -18.77
C TYR A 5 -15.61 9.13 -18.22
N LEU A 6 -15.18 10.40 -18.19
CA LEU A 6 -13.89 10.76 -17.60
C LEU A 6 -13.81 10.38 -16.12
N LEU A 7 -14.85 10.70 -15.33
CA LEU A 7 -14.91 10.32 -13.92
C LEU A 7 -14.83 8.80 -13.74
N SER A 8 -15.54 8.04 -14.57
CA SER A 8 -15.51 6.57 -14.57
C SER A 8 -14.10 6.06 -14.86
N ILE A 9 -13.49 6.49 -15.97
CA ILE A 9 -12.14 6.06 -16.39
C ILE A 9 -11.12 6.38 -15.31
N THR A 10 -11.16 7.59 -14.74
CA THR A 10 -10.27 7.98 -13.65
C THR A 10 -10.49 7.09 -12.42
N THR A 11 -11.74 6.87 -12.00
CA THR A 11 -12.02 6.08 -10.79
C THR A 11 -11.57 4.63 -10.93
N TRP A 12 -11.89 3.98 -12.06
CA TRP A 12 -11.45 2.63 -12.36
C TRP A 12 -9.93 2.53 -12.50
N GLY A 13 -9.33 3.42 -13.27
CA GLY A 13 -7.88 3.45 -13.50
C GLY A 13 -7.12 3.65 -12.20
N THR A 14 -7.50 4.62 -11.38
CA THR A 14 -6.86 4.89 -10.09
C THR A 14 -7.02 3.72 -9.12
N THR A 15 -8.19 3.09 -9.05
CA THR A 15 -8.41 1.90 -8.20
C THR A 15 -7.51 0.74 -8.64
N ALA A 16 -7.47 0.45 -9.93
CA ALA A 16 -6.63 -0.61 -10.48
C ALA A 16 -5.14 -0.35 -10.27
N LEU A 17 -4.68 0.89 -10.49
CA LEU A 17 -3.28 1.28 -10.26
C LEU A 17 -2.90 1.19 -8.78
N TRP A 18 -3.80 1.50 -7.86
CA TRP A 18 -3.52 1.40 -6.42
C TRP A 18 -3.31 -0.06 -6.03
N ILE A 19 -4.21 -0.94 -6.44
CA ILE A 19 -4.07 -2.39 -6.24
C ILE A 19 -2.76 -2.90 -6.87
N ALA A 20 -2.51 -2.56 -8.14
CA ALA A 20 -1.34 -3.02 -8.87
C ALA A 20 -0.04 -2.60 -8.17
N SER A 21 0.09 -1.34 -7.74
CA SER A 21 1.28 -0.85 -7.04
C SER A 21 1.61 -1.67 -5.79
N MET A 22 0.59 -2.00 -4.99
CA MET A 22 0.75 -2.75 -3.76
C MET A 22 1.09 -4.23 -4.01
N LEU A 23 0.41 -4.86 -4.98
CA LEU A 23 0.71 -6.24 -5.38
C LEU A 23 2.11 -6.37 -5.97
N SER A 24 2.56 -5.39 -6.77
CA SER A 24 3.92 -5.36 -7.31
C SER A 24 4.97 -5.27 -6.20
N ALA A 25 4.77 -4.39 -5.21
CA ALA A 25 5.67 -4.27 -4.06
C ALA A 25 5.71 -5.56 -3.22
N ALA A 26 4.55 -6.15 -2.96
CA ALA A 26 4.46 -7.42 -2.24
C ALA A 26 5.16 -8.57 -2.98
N ALA A 27 4.93 -8.70 -4.29
CA ALA A 27 5.58 -9.73 -5.11
C ALA A 27 7.11 -9.53 -5.16
N ALA A 28 7.58 -8.30 -5.30
CA ALA A 28 9.00 -7.97 -5.25
C ALA A 28 9.61 -8.35 -3.89
N ALA A 29 8.95 -7.99 -2.79
CA ALA A 29 9.42 -8.34 -1.45
C ALA A 29 9.50 -9.86 -1.25
N ILE A 30 8.44 -10.61 -1.58
CA ILE A 30 8.42 -12.07 -1.47
C ILE A 30 9.57 -12.69 -2.27
N GLY A 31 9.77 -12.28 -3.52
CA GLY A 31 10.85 -12.79 -4.36
C GLY A 31 12.23 -12.50 -3.78
N VAL A 32 12.49 -11.25 -3.41
CA VAL A 32 13.81 -10.83 -2.90
C VAL A 32 14.14 -11.47 -1.55
N PHE A 33 13.19 -11.48 -0.60
CA PHE A 33 13.40 -12.07 0.73
C PHE A 33 13.45 -13.61 0.72
N SER A 34 12.92 -14.27 -0.31
CA SER A 34 13.05 -15.73 -0.47
C SER A 34 14.39 -16.13 -1.09
N VAL A 35 14.91 -15.33 -2.04
CA VAL A 35 16.09 -15.73 -2.84
C VAL A 35 17.40 -15.22 -2.24
N LEU A 36 17.49 -13.94 -1.83
CA LEU A 36 18.78 -13.37 -1.42
C LEU A 36 19.39 -14.05 -0.18
N PRO A 37 18.63 -14.41 0.87
CA PRO A 37 19.18 -15.17 1.99
C PRO A 37 19.81 -16.50 1.58
N GLU A 38 19.21 -17.22 0.63
CA GLU A 38 19.71 -18.52 0.16
C GLU A 38 21.00 -18.40 -0.67
N LEU A 39 21.16 -17.29 -1.40
CA LEU A 39 22.37 -17.03 -2.18
C LEU A 39 23.59 -16.65 -1.33
N GLY A 40 23.40 -16.33 -0.04
CA GLY A 40 24.47 -15.96 0.88
C GLY A 40 25.35 -14.80 0.38
N PRO A 41 24.79 -13.67 -0.08
CA PRO A 41 25.58 -12.56 -0.58
C PRO A 41 26.49 -12.02 0.52
N VAL A 42 27.69 -11.59 0.14
CA VAL A 42 28.60 -10.89 1.05
C VAL A 42 28.57 -9.42 0.71
N LEU A 43 28.25 -8.57 1.69
CA LEU A 43 28.25 -7.13 1.55
C LEU A 43 29.53 -6.57 2.21
N PRO A 44 30.58 -6.20 1.44
CA PRO A 44 31.88 -5.84 2.00
C PRO A 44 31.82 -4.66 2.98
N GLU A 45 30.93 -3.69 2.73
CA GLU A 45 30.71 -2.53 3.59
C GLU A 45 30.08 -2.87 4.95
N TYR A 46 29.55 -4.08 5.10
CA TYR A 46 28.88 -4.55 6.31
C TYR A 46 29.62 -5.74 6.93
N GLY A 47 30.93 -5.88 6.70
CA GLY A 47 31.72 -7.01 7.22
C GLY A 47 31.78 -7.14 8.75
N GLY A 48 31.25 -6.15 9.49
CA GLY A 48 31.16 -6.18 10.95
C GLY A 48 29.92 -6.88 11.51
N ILE A 49 28.95 -7.28 10.67
CA ILE A 49 27.80 -8.08 11.12
C ILE A 49 28.00 -9.58 10.84
N ASP A 50 27.16 -10.40 11.47
CA ASP A 50 27.12 -11.84 11.23
C ASP A 50 26.91 -12.15 9.73
N PRO A 51 27.76 -12.98 9.09
CA PRO A 51 27.58 -13.40 7.71
C PRO A 51 26.18 -13.94 7.38
N ALA A 52 25.51 -14.61 8.33
CA ALA A 52 24.15 -15.12 8.12
C ALA A 52 23.11 -13.99 7.97
N SER A 53 23.40 -12.78 8.46
CA SER A 53 22.51 -11.62 8.37
C SER A 53 22.64 -10.86 7.04
N HIS A 54 23.69 -11.10 6.26
CA HIS A 54 23.96 -10.34 5.03
C HIS A 54 22.86 -10.49 3.98
N GLY A 55 22.30 -11.68 3.82
CA GLY A 55 21.24 -11.93 2.84
C GLY A 55 19.96 -11.16 3.13
N ARG A 56 19.54 -11.10 4.40
CA ARG A 56 18.36 -10.33 4.82
C ARG A 56 18.60 -8.83 4.73
N LEU A 57 19.81 -8.37 5.09
CA LEU A 57 20.20 -6.97 4.92
C LEU A 57 20.19 -6.55 3.44
N ALA A 58 20.76 -7.37 2.56
CA ALA A 58 20.74 -7.14 1.11
C ALA A 58 19.30 -7.04 0.58
N ALA A 59 18.39 -7.91 1.05
CA ALA A 59 16.98 -7.85 0.71
C ALA A 59 16.31 -6.54 1.15
N GLY A 60 16.59 -6.08 2.37
CA GLY A 60 16.12 -4.78 2.85
C GLY A 60 16.58 -3.63 1.95
N LEU A 61 17.87 -3.57 1.65
CA LEU A 61 18.46 -2.51 0.80
C LEU A 61 17.87 -2.48 -0.62
N VAL A 62 17.57 -3.65 -1.19
CA VAL A 62 16.96 -3.76 -2.53
C VAL A 62 15.48 -3.35 -2.52
N THR A 63 14.74 -3.70 -1.46
CA THR A 63 13.28 -3.47 -1.39
C THR A 63 12.91 -2.07 -0.89
N GLU A 64 13.76 -1.41 -0.11
CA GLU A 64 13.56 -0.05 0.39
C GLU A 64 13.15 0.98 -0.70
N PRO A 65 13.86 1.12 -1.84
CA PRO A 65 13.46 2.04 -2.89
C PRO A 65 12.13 1.65 -3.56
N ILE A 66 11.80 0.35 -3.60
CA ILE A 66 10.53 -0.14 -4.16
C ILE A 66 9.37 0.26 -3.24
N PHE A 67 9.52 0.10 -1.92
CA PHE A 67 8.52 0.52 -0.95
C PHE A 67 8.34 2.03 -0.95
N THR A 68 9.43 2.80 -1.04
CA THR A 68 9.37 4.25 -1.14
C THR A 68 8.59 4.70 -2.39
N ALA A 69 8.89 4.13 -3.55
CA ALA A 69 8.17 4.42 -4.79
C ALA A 69 6.68 4.03 -4.70
N THR A 70 6.39 2.92 -4.04
CA THR A 70 5.02 2.46 -3.80
C THR A 70 4.26 3.44 -2.91
N ASP A 71 4.87 3.93 -1.83
CA ASP A 71 4.26 4.91 -0.94
C ASP A 71 3.97 6.24 -1.65
N MET A 72 4.90 6.71 -2.49
CA MET A 72 4.67 7.89 -3.33
C MET A 72 3.48 7.72 -4.29
N ALA A 73 3.37 6.55 -4.93
CA ALA A 73 2.23 6.24 -5.79
C ALA A 73 0.92 6.24 -4.99
N GLN A 74 0.89 5.62 -3.81
CA GLN A 74 -0.29 5.57 -2.95
C GLN A 74 -0.74 6.95 -2.46
N VAL A 75 0.18 7.90 -2.19
CA VAL A 75 -0.19 9.30 -1.87
C VAL A 75 -1.05 9.91 -2.99
N LEU A 76 -0.59 9.79 -4.24
CA LEU A 76 -1.30 10.36 -5.39
C LEU A 76 -2.63 9.64 -5.63
N LEU A 77 -2.62 8.31 -5.63
CA LEU A 77 -3.79 7.48 -5.94
C LEU A 77 -4.89 7.62 -4.87
N SER A 78 -4.52 7.65 -3.60
CA SER A 78 -5.47 7.88 -2.49
C SER A 78 -6.14 9.25 -2.61
N THR A 79 -5.36 10.29 -2.90
CA THR A 79 -5.88 11.66 -3.06
C THR A 79 -6.88 11.74 -4.23
N VAL A 80 -6.53 11.15 -5.38
CA VAL A 80 -7.43 11.13 -6.56
C VAL A 80 -8.71 10.36 -6.28
N LEU A 81 -8.65 9.25 -5.53
CA LEU A 81 -9.86 8.48 -5.20
C LEU A 81 -10.74 9.18 -4.17
N VAL A 82 -10.17 9.81 -3.15
CA VAL A 82 -10.94 10.65 -2.21
C VAL A 82 -11.62 11.80 -2.95
N ALA A 83 -10.91 12.48 -3.86
CA ALA A 83 -11.52 13.51 -4.70
C ALA A 83 -12.65 12.92 -5.60
N SER A 84 -12.43 11.73 -6.15
CA SER A 84 -13.45 11.03 -6.94
C SER A 84 -14.70 10.71 -6.12
N VAL A 85 -14.56 10.31 -4.85
CA VAL A 85 -15.68 10.13 -3.91
C VAL A 85 -16.47 11.43 -3.78
N CYS A 86 -15.81 12.57 -3.50
CA CYS A 86 -16.48 13.87 -3.39
C CYS A 86 -17.25 14.22 -4.66
N ILE A 87 -16.66 14.00 -5.85
CA ILE A 87 -17.32 14.29 -7.13
C ILE A 87 -18.52 13.37 -7.39
N HIS A 88 -18.43 12.08 -7.04
CA HIS A 88 -19.57 11.16 -7.12
C HIS A 88 -20.72 11.62 -6.25
N TRP A 89 -20.40 12.08 -5.03
CA TRP A 89 -21.42 12.60 -4.12
C TRP A 89 -22.08 13.86 -4.63
N TRP A 90 -21.28 14.83 -5.09
CA TRP A 90 -21.76 16.10 -5.63
C TRP A 90 -22.62 15.92 -6.89
N LYS A 91 -22.22 15.03 -7.80
CA LYS A 91 -22.93 14.76 -9.06
C LYS A 91 -24.03 13.70 -8.93
N CYS A 92 -24.31 13.20 -7.73
CA CYS A 92 -25.27 12.12 -7.46
C CYS A 92 -25.05 10.87 -8.33
N VAL A 93 -23.80 10.57 -8.70
CA VAL A 93 -23.48 9.41 -9.52
C VAL A 93 -23.75 8.13 -8.73
N GLY A 94 -24.50 7.21 -9.32
CA GLY A 94 -24.89 5.95 -8.68
C GLY A 94 -25.89 6.12 -7.53
N ALA A 95 -26.67 7.22 -7.51
CA ALA A 95 -27.78 7.38 -6.57
C ALA A 95 -28.82 6.25 -6.62
N ASP A 96 -28.94 5.57 -7.77
CA ASP A 96 -29.79 4.40 -7.94
C ASP A 96 -29.28 3.16 -7.19
N HIS A 97 -28.03 3.16 -6.72
CA HIS A 97 -27.40 2.04 -6.02
C HIS A 97 -26.88 2.50 -4.65
N PRO A 98 -27.76 2.87 -3.71
CA PRO A 98 -27.36 3.53 -2.46
C PRO A 98 -26.42 2.67 -1.62
N ILE A 99 -26.67 1.36 -1.53
CA ILE A 99 -25.81 0.43 -0.79
C ILE A 99 -24.41 0.39 -1.40
N ALA A 100 -24.30 0.17 -2.71
CA ALA A 100 -23.00 0.12 -3.39
C ALA A 100 -22.23 1.45 -3.26
N ARG A 101 -22.93 2.57 -3.37
CA ARG A 101 -22.34 3.91 -3.22
C ARG A 101 -21.76 4.13 -1.82
N TRP A 102 -22.51 3.77 -0.78
CA TRP A 102 -22.05 3.87 0.61
C TRP A 102 -20.90 2.90 0.89
N THR A 103 -21.00 1.65 0.44
CA THR A 103 -19.92 0.66 0.60
C THR A 103 -18.64 1.11 -0.09
N TRP A 104 -18.71 1.57 -1.33
CA TRP A 104 -17.55 2.11 -2.05
C TRP A 104 -16.96 3.34 -1.35
N THR A 105 -17.80 4.28 -0.91
CA THR A 105 -17.35 5.46 -0.15
C THR A 105 -16.63 5.06 1.13
N GLY A 106 -17.24 4.19 1.95
CA GLY A 106 -16.68 3.76 3.22
C GLY A 106 -15.35 3.02 3.04
N THR A 107 -15.28 2.09 2.09
CA THR A 107 -14.05 1.34 1.80
C THR A 107 -12.91 2.23 1.30
N VAL A 108 -13.17 3.19 0.40
CA VAL A 108 -12.15 4.14 -0.07
C VAL A 108 -11.65 5.03 1.08
N LEU A 109 -12.56 5.58 1.90
CA LEU A 109 -12.18 6.46 3.01
C LEU A 109 -11.41 5.71 4.10
N LEU A 110 -11.82 4.47 4.42
CA LEU A 110 -11.09 3.63 5.37
C LEU A 110 -9.73 3.21 4.82
N ALA A 111 -9.63 2.83 3.54
CA ALA A 111 -8.36 2.49 2.91
C ALA A 111 -7.39 3.67 2.93
N ALA A 112 -7.87 4.86 2.55
CA ALA A 112 -7.09 6.09 2.65
C ALA A 112 -6.69 6.39 4.11
N GLY A 113 -7.59 6.20 5.06
CA GLY A 113 -7.31 6.35 6.49
C GLY A 113 -6.20 5.41 6.98
N CYS A 114 -6.27 4.12 6.66
CA CYS A 114 -5.23 3.14 6.98
C CYS A 114 -3.88 3.53 6.36
N PHE A 115 -3.89 3.91 5.07
CA PHE A 115 -2.69 4.35 4.36
C PHE A 115 -2.06 5.59 5.03
N TRP A 116 -2.84 6.64 5.26
CA TRP A 116 -2.34 7.89 5.85
C TRP A 116 -1.92 7.71 7.31
N TYR A 117 -2.62 6.88 8.09
CA TYR A 117 -2.20 6.52 9.44
C TYR A 117 -0.84 5.82 9.41
N ARG A 118 -0.66 4.83 8.52
CA ARG A 118 0.65 4.17 8.32
C ARG A 118 1.72 5.20 7.95
N MET A 119 1.46 6.02 6.94
CA MET A 119 2.43 6.95 6.38
C MET A 119 2.87 8.02 7.38
N LEU A 120 1.94 8.58 8.15
CA LEU A 120 2.21 9.72 9.03
C LEU A 120 2.64 9.32 10.43
N LEU A 121 2.18 8.17 10.94
CA LEU A 121 2.40 7.79 12.35
C LEU A 121 3.27 6.55 12.52
N VAL A 122 3.37 5.68 11.52
CA VAL A 122 4.13 4.41 11.64
C VAL A 122 5.44 4.47 10.86
N MET A 123 5.42 4.99 9.64
CA MET A 123 6.60 5.04 8.77
C MET A 123 7.75 5.91 9.27
N PRO A 124 7.53 7.07 9.94
CA PRO A 124 8.65 7.86 10.46
C PRO A 124 9.54 7.06 11.42
N ASP A 125 8.93 6.37 12.38
CA ASP A 125 9.66 5.57 13.38
C ASP A 125 10.28 4.32 12.76
N LEU A 126 9.57 3.65 11.85
CA LEU A 126 10.11 2.47 11.16
C LEU A 126 11.33 2.84 10.30
N ASN A 127 11.25 3.94 9.55
CA ASN A 127 12.35 4.42 8.71
C ASN A 127 13.55 4.85 9.56
N LEU A 128 13.30 5.52 10.70
CA LEU A 128 14.37 5.86 11.64
C LEU A 128 15.06 4.61 12.19
N ALA A 129 14.30 3.59 12.60
CA ALA A 129 14.85 2.33 13.08
C ALA A 129 15.68 1.64 11.99
N MET A 130 15.21 1.64 10.75
CA MET A 130 15.90 1.03 9.61
C MET A 130 17.19 1.78 9.24
N GLN A 131 17.18 3.12 9.26
CA GLN A 131 18.38 3.94 9.06
C GLN A 131 19.42 3.70 10.16
N ARG A 132 18.99 3.61 11.42
CA ARG A 132 19.88 3.25 12.55
C ARG A 132 20.47 1.86 12.37
N TYR A 133 19.64 0.89 11.97
CA TYR A 133 20.08 -0.47 11.69
C TYR A 133 21.16 -0.50 10.59
N HIS A 134 20.95 0.20 9.47
CA HIS A 134 21.95 0.27 8.39
C HIS A 134 23.25 0.93 8.83
N ALA A 135 23.17 2.03 9.60
CA ALA A 135 24.35 2.73 10.10
C ALA A 135 25.14 1.86 11.10
N ALA A 136 24.46 1.24 12.06
CA ALA A 136 25.06 0.36 13.05
C ALA A 136 25.70 -0.87 12.38
N ALA A 137 24.99 -1.51 11.46
CA ALA A 137 25.48 -2.67 10.71
C ALA A 137 26.74 -2.33 9.90
N ARG A 138 26.77 -1.16 9.25
CA ARG A 138 27.96 -0.69 8.51
C ARG A 138 29.16 -0.43 9.42
N SER A 139 28.91 0.03 10.65
CA SER A 139 29.96 0.29 11.64
C SER A 139 30.45 -0.96 12.40
N GLY A 140 29.73 -2.08 12.30
CA GLY A 140 30.01 -3.29 13.08
C GLY A 140 29.59 -3.20 14.56
N ASP A 141 28.77 -2.23 14.94
CA ASP A 141 28.22 -2.12 16.30
C ASP A 141 27.08 -3.14 16.47
N ALA A 142 27.43 -4.33 16.95
CA ALA A 142 26.48 -5.42 17.14
C ALA A 142 25.37 -5.09 18.15
N ALA A 143 25.67 -4.30 19.18
CA ALA A 143 24.70 -3.95 20.22
C ALA A 143 23.63 -2.99 19.67
N GLU A 144 24.05 -1.93 18.99
CA GLU A 144 23.13 -0.99 18.36
C GLU A 144 22.38 -1.64 17.19
N THR A 145 23.04 -2.51 16.42
CA THR A 145 22.39 -3.27 15.34
C THR A 145 21.22 -4.10 15.86
N ALA A 146 21.42 -4.83 16.97
CA ALA A 146 20.37 -5.63 17.59
C ALA A 146 19.23 -4.76 18.17
N LEU A 147 19.57 -3.62 18.79
CA LEU A 147 18.59 -2.67 19.31
C LEU A 147 17.72 -2.08 18.21
N ALA A 148 18.34 -1.59 17.13
CA ALA A 148 17.65 -0.99 15.99
C ALA A 148 16.77 -2.01 15.25
N PHE A 149 17.28 -3.24 15.07
CA PHE A 149 16.50 -4.33 14.47
C PHE A 149 15.27 -4.67 15.32
N LYS A 150 15.41 -4.72 16.65
CA LYS A 150 14.27 -4.96 17.55
C LYS A 150 13.22 -3.86 17.45
N ALA A 151 13.63 -2.60 17.34
CA ALA A 151 12.70 -1.48 17.16
C ALA A 151 11.92 -1.60 15.83
N PHE A 152 12.63 -1.98 14.75
CA PHE A 152 12.00 -2.30 13.48
C PHE A 152 10.99 -3.47 13.61
N ASP A 153 11.38 -4.57 14.25
CA ASP A 153 10.59 -5.79 14.37
C ASP A 153 9.28 -5.58 15.15
N VAL A 154 9.26 -4.67 16.12
CA VAL A 154 8.03 -4.28 16.85
C VAL A 154 7.05 -3.52 15.96
N MET A 155 7.55 -2.62 15.10
CA MET A 155 6.72 -1.72 14.30
C MET A 155 6.32 -2.30 12.93
N HIS A 156 7.15 -3.20 12.39
CA HIS A 156 6.94 -3.80 11.08
C HIS A 156 5.58 -4.52 10.96
N PRO A 157 5.12 -5.36 11.92
CA PRO A 157 3.82 -6.00 11.84
C PRO A 157 2.66 -5.00 11.74
N VAL A 158 2.74 -3.87 12.46
CA VAL A 158 1.71 -2.82 12.40
C VAL A 158 1.66 -2.21 11.00
N ALA A 159 2.82 -1.89 10.42
CA ALA A 159 2.91 -1.38 9.05
C ALA A 159 2.35 -2.39 8.02
N SER A 160 2.70 -3.68 8.16
CA SER A 160 2.21 -4.76 7.29
C SER A 160 0.70 -4.91 7.39
N THR A 161 0.13 -4.99 8.60
CA THR A 161 -1.32 -5.10 8.81
C THR A 161 -2.08 -3.92 8.21
N LEU A 162 -1.56 -2.70 8.32
CA LEU A 162 -2.19 -1.51 7.72
C LEU A 162 -2.13 -1.55 6.19
N MET A 163 -1.03 -2.01 5.60
CA MET A 163 -0.92 -2.19 4.14
C MET A 163 -1.89 -3.27 3.64
N GLU A 164 -1.96 -4.42 4.31
CA GLU A 164 -2.89 -5.50 3.99
C GLU A 164 -4.34 -5.06 4.12
N SER A 165 -4.68 -4.35 5.20
CA SER A 165 -6.02 -3.78 5.41
C SER A 165 -6.38 -2.81 4.30
N THR A 166 -5.43 -1.96 3.88
CA THR A 166 -5.61 -1.06 2.73
C THR A 166 -5.93 -1.86 1.47
N LEU A 167 -5.21 -2.96 1.20
CA LEU A 167 -5.41 -3.79 0.00
C LEU A 167 -6.81 -4.37 -0.02
N ILE A 168 -7.21 -5.00 1.09
CA ILE A 168 -8.52 -5.64 1.24
C ILE A 168 -9.63 -4.61 1.04
N LEU A 169 -9.50 -3.43 1.66
CA LEU A 169 -10.49 -2.36 1.53
C LEU A 169 -10.59 -1.85 0.09
N VAL A 170 -9.48 -1.65 -0.61
CA VAL A 170 -9.51 -1.22 -2.02
C VAL A 170 -10.14 -2.30 -2.91
N LEU A 171 -9.88 -3.59 -2.65
CA LEU A 171 -10.50 -4.71 -3.37
C LEU A 171 -12.02 -4.79 -3.11
N LEU A 172 -12.47 -4.62 -1.88
CA LEU A 172 -13.90 -4.54 -1.55
C LEU A 172 -14.54 -3.32 -2.21
N GLY A 173 -13.84 -2.19 -2.22
CA GLY A 173 -14.24 -0.98 -2.92
C GLY A 173 -14.39 -1.20 -4.42
N LEU A 174 -13.48 -1.95 -5.06
CA LEU A 174 -13.57 -2.33 -6.48
C LEU A 174 -14.85 -3.12 -6.78
N GLY A 175 -15.21 -4.07 -5.91
CA GLY A 175 -16.46 -4.84 -6.04
C GLY A 175 -17.70 -3.93 -5.94
N ALA A 176 -17.72 -3.01 -4.98
CA ALA A 176 -18.81 -2.04 -4.84
C ALA A 176 -18.86 -1.05 -6.03
N LEU A 177 -17.71 -0.63 -6.53
CA LEU A 177 -17.58 0.22 -7.72
C LEU A 177 -18.14 -0.47 -8.96
N ALA A 178 -17.90 -1.76 -9.13
CA ALA A 178 -18.47 -2.56 -10.21
C ALA A 178 -20.00 -2.47 -10.21
N VAL A 179 -20.64 -2.70 -9.06
CA VAL A 179 -22.10 -2.60 -8.89
C VAL A 179 -22.59 -1.17 -9.16
N LEU A 180 -21.88 -0.16 -8.65
CA LEU A 180 -22.25 1.25 -8.81
C LEU A 180 -22.38 1.68 -10.28
N TYR A 181 -21.57 1.10 -11.16
CA TYR A 181 -21.55 1.38 -12.59
C TYR A 181 -22.41 0.42 -13.44
N THR A 182 -23.14 -0.52 -12.82
CA THR A 182 -24.12 -1.35 -13.55
C THR A 182 -25.36 -0.55 -13.94
N HIS A 183 -25.79 -0.68 -15.20
CA HIS A 183 -27.04 -0.10 -15.67
C HIS A 183 -28.22 -0.82 -15.02
N ARG A 184 -29.14 -0.07 -14.39
CA ARG A 184 -30.48 -0.61 -14.11
C ARG A 184 -31.21 -0.77 -15.43
N THR A 185 -31.63 -2.00 -15.75
CA THR A 185 -32.65 -2.19 -16.78
C THR A 185 -33.93 -1.48 -16.32
N PRO A 186 -34.57 -0.67 -17.19
CA PRO A 186 -35.87 -0.10 -16.88
C PRO A 186 -36.83 -1.23 -16.48
N ARG A 187 -37.54 -1.11 -15.35
CA ARG A 187 -38.64 -2.03 -15.05
C ARG A 187 -39.70 -1.84 -16.13
N GLU A 188 -40.02 -2.89 -16.88
CA GLU A 188 -41.18 -2.87 -17.76
C GLU A 188 -42.43 -2.54 -16.91
N PRO A 189 -43.30 -1.64 -17.38
CA PRO A 189 -44.51 -1.31 -16.64
C PRO A 189 -45.39 -2.56 -16.53
N THR A 190 -45.62 -3.03 -15.29
CA THR A 190 -46.60 -4.07 -15.00
C THR A 190 -47.97 -3.55 -15.44
N ARG A 191 -48.54 -4.21 -16.44
CA ARG A 191 -49.90 -3.95 -16.95
C ARG A 191 -50.95 -4.49 -15.99
#